data_AF-A0A0F9GVL4-F1
#
_entry.id   AF-A0A0F9GVL4-F1
#
_cell.length_a   1.000
_cell.length_b   1.000
_cell.length_c   1.000
_cell.angle_alpha   90.00
_cell.angle_beta   90.00
_cell.angle_gamma   90.00
#
_symmetry.space_group_name_H-M   'P 1'
#
loop_
_entity.id
_entity.type
_entity.pdbx_description
1 polymer ?
#
loop_
_entity_poly.entity_id
_entity_poly.type
_entity_poly.pdbx_seq_one_letter_code
_entity_poly.pdbx_strand_id
1 'polypeptide(L)'
;MNEGSVVLALGAIDWVICGGESGPGARPMHPAWARSIRDQCKASGVPFLFKQWGAWIPGDQVEGNVDPGPIRIGKKKAGRVLDGVTHDAVPVLA
;
A
#
# COMPACT_ATOMS: atom_id res chain seq x y z
N MET A 1 11.19 22.16 -41.44
CA MET A 1 11.31 22.70 -40.06
C MET A 1 10.77 21.62 -39.15
N ASN A 2 11.68 20.95 -38.45
CA ASN A 2 11.48 19.66 -37.82
C ASN A 2 11.72 19.86 -36.33
N GLU A 3 10.68 20.05 -35.52
CA GLU A 3 10.80 20.15 -34.06
C GLU A 3 9.49 19.63 -33.42
N GLY A 4 9.19 18.34 -33.62
CA GLY A 4 8.19 17.64 -32.81
C GLY A 4 8.80 17.32 -31.45
N SER A 5 8.83 18.29 -30.55
CA SER A 5 9.30 18.07 -29.18
C SER A 5 8.30 17.13 -28.47
N VAL A 6 8.68 15.85 -28.32
CA VAL A 6 8.01 14.96 -27.37
C VAL A 6 8.52 15.38 -26.00
N VAL A 7 7.80 16.29 -25.37
CA VAL A 7 8.01 16.63 -23.96
C VAL A 7 7.50 15.44 -23.15
N LEU A 8 8.38 14.52 -22.78
CA LEU A 8 8.12 13.59 -21.68
C LEU A 8 8.17 14.42 -20.39
N ALA A 9 7.09 15.15 -20.11
CA ALA A 9 6.90 15.69 -18.77
C ALA A 9 6.93 14.49 -17.83
N LEU A 10 7.90 14.44 -16.91
CA LEU A 10 7.82 13.52 -15.77
C LEU A 10 6.58 13.98 -14.99
N GLY A 11 5.45 13.35 -15.28
CA GLY A 11 4.12 13.76 -14.84
C GLY A 11 3.88 13.49 -13.37
N ALA A 12 2.77 14.01 -12.85
CA ALA A 12 2.26 13.68 -11.53
C ALA A 12 2.10 12.15 -11.35
N ILE A 13 2.05 11.68 -10.10
CA ILE A 13 1.88 10.26 -9.82
C ILE A 13 0.43 9.86 -10.15
N ASP A 14 0.24 9.00 -11.16
CA ASP A 14 -1.10 8.55 -11.57
C ASP A 14 -1.67 7.44 -10.69
N TRP A 15 -0.81 6.68 -9.99
CA TRP A 15 -1.23 5.55 -9.19
C TRP A 15 -0.21 5.20 -8.12
N VAL A 16 -0.69 4.85 -6.92
CA VAL A 16 0.14 4.27 -5.87
C VAL A 16 -0.38 2.90 -5.48
N ILE A 17 0.51 1.92 -5.50
CA ILE A 17 0.29 0.58 -4.96
C ILE A 17 1.19 0.40 -3.74
N CYS A 18 0.60 0.18 -2.58
CA CYS A 18 1.33 -0.06 -1.33
C CYS A 18 1.22 -1.53 -0.90
N GLY A 19 2.31 -2.13 -0.43
CA GLY A 19 2.24 -3.44 0.20
C GLY A 19 3.53 -3.86 0.89
N GLY A 20 3.42 -4.78 1.84
CA GLY A 20 4.54 -5.32 2.60
C GLY A 20 5.27 -6.47 1.90
N GLU A 21 6.40 -6.85 2.47
CA GLU A 21 7.30 -7.87 1.94
C GLU A 21 6.74 -9.29 2.10
N SER A 22 7.00 -10.17 1.14
CA SER A 22 6.61 -11.58 1.19
C SER A 22 7.79 -12.50 0.91
N GLY A 23 7.80 -13.70 1.49
CA GLY A 23 8.84 -14.71 1.28
C GLY A 23 9.70 -14.99 2.53
N PRO A 24 10.79 -15.77 2.37
CA PRO A 24 11.81 -15.92 3.41
C PRO A 24 12.43 -14.56 3.74
N GLY A 25 12.62 -14.27 5.04
CA GLY A 25 13.24 -13.02 5.48
C GLY A 25 12.40 -11.75 5.33
N ALA A 26 11.12 -11.85 4.92
CA ALA A 26 10.23 -10.69 4.83
C ALA A 26 10.22 -9.90 6.14
N ARG A 27 10.32 -8.57 6.06
CA ARG A 27 10.25 -7.67 7.22
C ARG A 27 8.81 -7.21 7.48
N PRO A 28 8.45 -6.95 8.76
CA PRO A 28 7.16 -6.37 9.09
C PRO A 28 7.08 -4.92 8.59
N MET A 29 5.97 -4.57 7.94
CA MET A 29 5.66 -3.20 7.56
C MET A 29 5.03 -2.46 8.74
N HIS A 30 5.48 -1.24 9.03
CA HIS A 30 4.84 -0.42 10.06
C HIS A 30 3.47 0.09 9.57
N PRO A 31 2.38 -0.06 10.34
CA PRO A 31 1.02 0.32 9.91
C PRO A 31 0.90 1.79 9.49
N ALA A 32 1.57 2.67 10.23
CA ALA A 32 1.54 4.11 9.97
C ALA A 32 2.06 4.48 8.56
N TRP A 33 2.91 3.67 7.95
CA TRP A 33 3.41 3.93 6.60
C TRP A 33 2.31 3.77 5.55
N ALA A 34 1.57 2.66 5.59
CA ALA A 34 0.46 2.41 4.69
C ALA A 34 -0.66 3.46 4.85
N ARG A 35 -0.96 3.85 6.11
CA ARG A 35 -1.93 4.91 6.41
C ARG A 35 -1.49 6.27 5.87
N SER A 36 -0.23 6.65 6.10
CA SER A 36 0.30 7.92 5.60
C SER A 36 0.27 7.99 4.07
N ILE A 37 0.63 6.91 3.38
CA ILE A 37 0.57 6.87 1.91
C ILE A 37 -0.88 6.98 1.42
N ARG A 38 -1.82 6.23 2.02
CA ARG A 38 -3.25 6.33 1.72
C ARG A 38 -3.75 7.77 1.85
N ASP A 39 -3.39 8.43 2.95
CA ASP A 39 -3.86 9.78 3.25
C ASP A 39 -3.24 10.83 2.31
N GLN A 40 -1.97 10.67 1.93
CA GLN A 40 -1.32 11.49 0.90
C GLN A 40 -1.98 11.30 -0.48
N CYS A 41 -2.28 10.06 -0.85
CA CYS A 41 -3.00 9.77 -2.10
C CYS A 41 -4.38 10.42 -2.11
N LYS A 42 -5.13 10.31 -1.00
CA LYS A 42 -6.42 10.97 -0.84
C LYS A 42 -6.31 12.49 -0.96
N ALA A 43 -5.31 13.10 -0.32
CA ALA A 43 -5.09 14.55 -0.38
C ALA A 43 -4.71 15.04 -1.79
N SER A 44 -3.98 14.21 -2.55
CA SER A 44 -3.50 14.54 -3.89
C SER A 44 -4.44 14.09 -5.02
N GLY A 45 -5.58 13.47 -4.71
CA GLY A 45 -6.49 12.90 -5.72
C GLY A 45 -5.90 11.72 -6.49
N VAL A 46 -4.87 11.05 -5.95
CA VAL A 46 -4.19 9.92 -6.59
C VAL A 46 -4.88 8.61 -6.17
N PRO A 47 -5.26 7.73 -7.12
CA PRO A 47 -5.75 6.39 -6.81
C PRO A 47 -4.76 5.61 -5.93
N PHE A 48 -5.29 4.95 -4.90
CA PHE A 48 -4.52 4.15 -3.95
C PHE A 48 -5.02 2.69 -3.93
N LEU A 49 -4.09 1.76 -4.16
CA LEU A 49 -4.32 0.34 -3.97
C LEU A 49 -3.45 -0.20 -2.81
N PHE A 50 -4.09 -0.80 -1.81
CA PHE A 50 -3.38 -1.54 -0.77
C PHE A 50 -3.33 -3.03 -1.15
N LYS A 51 -2.19 -3.47 -1.66
CA LYS A 51 -2.02 -4.82 -2.21
C LYS A 51 -2.16 -5.87 -1.12
N GLN A 52 -1.38 -5.72 -0.05
CA GLN A 52 -1.36 -6.62 1.10
C GLN A 52 -0.32 -6.22 2.17
N TRP A 53 -0.44 -6.78 3.36
CA TRP A 53 0.51 -6.60 4.47
C TRP A 53 1.86 -7.33 4.33
N GLY A 54 1.99 -8.30 3.43
CA GLY A 54 3.19 -9.12 3.36
C GLY A 54 3.06 -10.41 4.14
N ALA A 55 4.16 -10.91 4.71
CA ALA A 55 4.13 -12.10 5.56
C ALA A 55 3.68 -11.81 7.00
N TRP A 56 3.50 -10.54 7.36
CA TRP A 56 3.26 -10.06 8.73
C TRP A 56 1.96 -9.28 8.80
N ILE A 57 1.37 -9.19 9.99
CA ILE A 57 0.34 -8.20 10.32
C ILE A 57 0.75 -7.41 11.55
N PRO A 58 0.23 -6.19 11.74
CA PRO A 58 0.33 -5.47 13.00
C PRO A 58 -0.27 -6.30 14.16
N GLY A 59 0.36 -6.27 15.33
CA GLY A 59 -0.12 -7.02 16.49
C GLY A 59 -1.46 -6.52 17.01
N ASP A 60 -1.71 -5.21 16.91
CA ASP A 60 -2.96 -4.55 17.32
C ASP A 60 -4.17 -4.90 16.43
N GLN A 61 -3.95 -5.57 15.28
CA GLN A 61 -5.02 -6.08 14.43
C GLN A 61 -5.48 -7.49 14.81
N VAL A 62 -4.88 -8.10 15.83
CA VAL A 62 -5.29 -9.42 16.34
C VAL A 62 -6.10 -9.23 17.61
N GLU A 63 -7.37 -9.62 17.57
CA GLU A 63 -8.25 -9.60 18.74
C GLU A 63 -7.64 -10.44 19.88
N GLY A 64 -7.58 -9.85 21.08
CA GLY A 64 -7.01 -10.49 22.27
C GLY A 64 -5.49 -10.51 22.33
N ASN A 65 -4.78 -9.92 21.37
CA ASN A 65 -3.33 -9.82 21.43
C ASN A 65 -2.88 -8.69 22.36
N VAL A 66 -2.11 -9.04 23.38
CA VAL A 66 -1.56 -8.11 24.38
C VAL A 66 -0.14 -7.65 24.04
N ASP A 67 0.50 -8.27 23.05
CA ASP A 67 1.81 -7.86 22.53
C ASP A 67 1.61 -7.04 21.24
N PRO A 68 1.91 -5.73 21.22
CA PRO A 68 1.73 -4.90 20.04
C PRO A 68 2.70 -5.23 18.88
N GLY A 69 3.65 -6.15 19.09
CA GLY A 69 4.61 -6.59 18.09
C GLY A 69 3.96 -7.21 16.84
N PRO A 70 4.60 -7.10 15.67
CA PRO A 70 4.07 -7.68 14.43
C PRO A 70 4.10 -9.21 14.47
N ILE A 71 3.06 -9.84 13.92
CA ILE A 71 2.90 -11.31 13.92
C ILE A 71 3.06 -11.86 12.51
N ARG A 72 3.93 -12.87 12.33
CA ARG A 72 4.13 -13.54 11.05
C ARG A 72 3.05 -14.59 10.82
N ILE A 73 2.11 -14.30 9.93
CA ILE A 73 1.01 -15.22 9.58
C ILE A 73 1.04 -15.71 8.12
N GLY A 74 1.96 -15.18 7.32
CA GLY A 74 2.14 -15.52 5.91
C GLY A 74 1.15 -14.78 4.99
N LYS A 75 1.59 -14.53 3.75
CA LYS A 75 0.90 -13.64 2.78
C LYS A 75 -0.58 -13.94 2.57
N LYS A 76 -0.95 -15.23 2.53
CA LYS A 76 -2.33 -15.64 2.27
C LYS A 76 -3.27 -15.23 3.42
N LYS A 77 -2.78 -15.30 4.67
CA LYS A 77 -3.56 -14.95 5.86
C LYS A 77 -3.48 -13.45 6.19
N ALA A 78 -2.34 -12.81 5.93
CA ALA A 78 -2.14 -11.39 6.20
C ALA A 78 -3.08 -10.49 5.39
N GLY A 79 -3.41 -10.89 4.16
CA GLY A 79 -4.51 -10.29 3.42
C GLY A 79 -4.27 -8.82 3.02
N ARG A 80 -5.36 -8.18 2.60
CA ARG A 80 -5.37 -6.86 1.93
C ARG A 80 -6.25 -5.82 2.60
N VAL A 81 -6.57 -6.04 3.87
CA VAL A 81 -7.46 -5.15 4.63
C VAL A 81 -6.60 -4.17 5.42
N LEU A 82 -6.75 -2.88 5.15
CA LEU A 82 -6.12 -1.80 5.92
C LEU A 82 -7.23 -1.04 6.65
N ASP A 83 -7.18 -1.09 7.99
CA ASP A 83 -8.18 -0.47 8.89
C ASP A 83 -9.62 -0.92 8.58
N GLY A 84 -9.83 -2.22 8.37
CA GLY A 84 -11.15 -2.79 8.08
C GLY A 84 -11.65 -2.60 6.65
N VAL A 85 -10.89 -1.89 5.79
CA VAL A 85 -11.29 -1.56 4.42
C VAL A 85 -10.31 -2.15 3.41
N THR A 86 -10.85 -2.65 2.29
CA THR A 86 -10.05 -2.97 1.10
C THR A 86 -9.92 -1.72 0.24
N HIS A 87 -8.68 -1.33 -0.07
CA HIS A 87 -8.39 -0.17 -0.91
C HIS A 87 -7.95 -0.66 -2.30
N ASP A 88 -8.85 -0.58 -3.29
CA ASP A 88 -8.65 -1.13 -4.64
C ASP A 88 -8.78 -0.06 -5.73
N ALA A 89 -8.51 1.21 -5.42
CA ALA A 89 -8.63 2.28 -6.42
C ALA A 89 -7.56 2.10 -7.51
N VAL A 90 -8.01 2.15 -8.75
CA VAL A 90 -7.19 2.07 -9.97
C VAL A 90 -7.35 3.36 -10.77
N PRO A 91 -6.38 3.73 -11.63
CA PRO A 91 -6.54 4.84 -12.55
C PRO A 91 -7.77 4.65 -13.44
N VAL A 92 -8.55 5.70 -13.59
CA VAL A 92 -9.56 5.77 -14.65
C VAL A 92 -8.84 6.16 -15.94
N LEU A 93 -9.15 5.48 -17.04
CA LEU A 93 -8.68 5.93 -18.35
C LEU A 93 -9.34 7.28 -18.64
N ALA A 94 -8.53 8.28 -19.00
CA ALA A 94 -8.99 9.59 -19.45
C ALA A 94 -9.51 9.52 -20.90
#